data_AF-A0A833PLN4-F1
#
_entry.id   AF-A0A833PLN4-F1
#
_cell.length_a   1.000
_cell.length_b   1.000
_cell.length_c   1.000
_cell.angle_alpha   90.00
_cell.angle_beta   90.00
_cell.angle_gamma   90.00
#
_symmetry.space_group_name_H-M   'P 1'
#
loop_
_entity.id
_entity.type
_entity.pdbx_description
1 polymer ?
#
loop_
_entity_poly.entity_id
_entity_poly.type
_entity_poly.pdbx_seq_one_letter_code
_entity_poly.pdbx_strand_id
1 'polypeptide(L)'
;MEGRDYGYYASGTQQGAYDDIDLTKTGVQKSKDSGWTPTASATVNFNSNSRMYLRYSEAYRMPSMFESTLGFSGTLSGYKLEPEHASNYELAYVHNLSEFFKNSSYADIKLAYYYNKTKNAIERSPTLAFSNVDSLTTEGLELQSRFDNGRFFTDLSANYRFKNKVCDENSAMILGANKQFSVNRCVDDGFVGGYLVSMAIPKYSVNLTLGGRFFDQKLELGTRASYYRKYENPETKNYNGIEMSYYANTPLAWNSMTILDAYINYRLKQDTLFELVGTNLTDEFYIDPLTRSAIAAPGRTFKLSITHKF
;
A
#
# COMPACT_ATOMS: atom_id res chain seq x y z
N MET A 1 -24.60 28.53 -1.23
CA MET A 1 -24.46 28.93 0.19
C MET A 1 -23.05 29.47 0.34
N GLU A 2 -22.92 30.78 0.54
CA GLU A 2 -21.64 31.40 0.88
C GLU A 2 -21.30 30.99 2.31
N GLY A 3 -20.31 30.12 2.48
CA GLY A 3 -19.78 29.77 3.79
C GLY A 3 -19.02 30.96 4.35
N ARG A 4 -19.50 31.53 5.45
CA ARG A 4 -18.75 32.48 6.28
C ARG A 4 -18.01 31.68 7.34
N ASP A 5 -16.69 31.81 7.37
CA ASP A 5 -15.86 31.21 8.41
C ASP A 5 -15.14 32.30 9.20
N TYR A 6 -15.06 32.09 10.51
CA TYR A 6 -14.53 33.03 11.49
C TYR A 6 -13.08 32.70 11.84
N GLY A 7 -12.16 33.65 11.64
CA GLY A 7 -10.75 33.53 12.04
C GLY A 7 -10.44 34.30 13.33
N TYR A 8 -9.55 33.76 14.18
CA TYR A 8 -9.09 34.42 15.41
C TYR A 8 -7.65 34.93 15.22
N TYR A 9 -7.44 36.25 15.31
CA TYR A 9 -6.10 36.84 15.35
C TYR A 9 -5.70 37.14 16.79
N ALA A 10 -4.64 36.49 17.28
CA ALA A 10 -3.98 36.87 18.53
C ALA A 10 -2.70 37.64 18.20
N SER A 11 -2.82 38.91 17.80
CA SER A 11 -1.69 39.85 17.90
C SER A 11 -1.85 40.62 19.20
N GLY A 12 -0.75 40.75 19.95
CA GLY A 12 -0.74 41.30 21.30
C GLY A 12 -1.53 42.61 21.47
N THR A 13 -2.14 42.72 22.65
CA THR A 13 -2.71 43.94 23.27
C THR A 13 -4.06 44.51 22.81
N GLN A 14 -4.89 43.81 22.03
CA GLN A 14 -6.33 44.17 21.96
C GLN A 14 -7.28 42.98 21.95
N GLN A 15 -8.42 43.17 22.62
CA GLN A 15 -9.52 42.23 22.83
C GLN A 15 -9.99 41.64 21.50
N GLY A 16 -10.01 40.30 21.41
CA GLY A 16 -10.36 39.58 20.19
C GLY A 16 -11.79 39.86 19.72
N ALA A 17 -11.91 40.49 18.54
CA ALA A 17 -13.14 40.55 17.78
C ALA A 17 -13.06 39.51 16.65
N TYR A 18 -14.16 38.79 16.42
CA TYR A 18 -14.34 37.97 15.23
C TYR A 18 -14.73 38.88 14.07
N ASP A 19 -13.77 39.20 13.20
CA ASP A 19 -14.05 39.92 11.96
C ASP A 19 -14.47 38.94 10.86
N ASP A 20 -15.49 39.31 10.09
CA ASP A 20 -15.94 38.60 8.89
C ASP A 20 -14.84 38.78 7.81
N ILE A 21 -14.01 37.75 7.60
CA ILE A 21 -12.94 37.81 6.61
C ILE A 21 -13.53 37.53 5.22
N ASP A 22 -13.61 38.57 4.40
CA ASP A 22 -13.95 38.43 2.98
C ASP A 22 -12.80 37.73 2.23
N LEU A 23 -12.92 36.41 2.08
CA LEU A 23 -11.92 35.55 1.42
C LEU A 23 -11.63 35.94 -0.03
N THR A 24 -12.49 36.75 -0.67
CA THR A 24 -12.22 37.25 -2.03
C THR A 24 -11.15 38.33 -2.07
N LYS A 25 -10.92 39.04 -0.95
CA LYS A 25 -9.89 40.08 -0.81
C LYS A 25 -8.56 39.56 -0.28
N THR A 26 -8.53 38.35 0.27
CA THR A 26 -7.32 37.72 0.84
C THR A 26 -6.49 36.93 -0.19
N GLY A 27 -6.94 36.85 -1.44
CA GLY A 27 -6.23 36.10 -2.49
C GLY A 27 -6.40 34.58 -2.40
N VAL A 28 -7.45 34.09 -1.72
CA VAL A 28 -7.72 32.66 -1.56
C VAL A 28 -8.01 32.00 -2.91
N GLN A 29 -7.10 31.14 -3.36
CA GLN A 29 -7.27 30.36 -4.58
C GLN A 29 -8.20 29.17 -4.31
N LYS A 30 -9.39 29.20 -4.91
CA LYS A 30 -10.28 28.03 -4.96
C LYS A 30 -9.82 27.12 -6.11
N SER A 31 -9.43 25.89 -5.77
CA SER A 31 -9.19 24.86 -6.77
C SER A 31 -10.44 24.00 -6.95
N LYS A 32 -10.80 23.73 -8.21
CA LYS A 32 -11.83 22.76 -8.59
C LYS A 32 -11.36 22.04 -9.83
N ASP A 33 -11.47 20.73 -9.80
CA ASP A 33 -11.14 19.85 -10.92
C ASP A 33 -12.23 18.80 -11.10
N SER A 34 -12.27 18.19 -12.28
CA SER A 34 -13.22 17.14 -12.64
C SER A 34 -12.59 16.21 -13.66
N GLY A 35 -13.00 14.94 -13.65
CA GLY A 35 -12.53 13.96 -14.62
C GLY A 35 -13.57 12.88 -14.85
N TRP A 36 -13.48 12.22 -16.00
CA TRP A 36 -14.30 11.06 -16.35
C TRP A 36 -13.46 9.79 -16.18
N THR A 37 -14.01 8.77 -15.51
CA THR A 37 -13.29 7.54 -15.16
C THR A 37 -13.99 6.32 -15.76
N PRO A 38 -13.71 5.96 -17.03
CA PRO A 38 -14.29 4.78 -17.64
C PRO A 38 -13.81 3.50 -16.96
N THR A 39 -14.68 2.51 -16.95
CA THR A 39 -14.33 1.13 -16.59
C THR A 39 -14.95 0.19 -17.60
N ALA A 40 -14.19 -0.82 -18.02
CA ALA A 40 -14.64 -1.84 -18.95
C ALA A 40 -14.07 -3.19 -18.55
N SER A 41 -14.83 -4.26 -18.73
CA SER A 41 -14.36 -5.61 -18.50
C SER A 41 -14.95 -6.58 -19.51
N ALA A 42 -14.15 -7.58 -19.87
CA ALA A 42 -14.56 -8.68 -20.72
C ALA A 42 -14.16 -9.98 -20.03
N THR A 43 -15.09 -10.94 -19.95
CA THR A 43 -14.86 -12.24 -19.33
C THR A 43 -15.20 -13.35 -20.32
N VAL A 44 -14.30 -14.32 -20.45
CA VAL A 44 -14.51 -15.56 -21.21
C VAL A 44 -14.57 -16.70 -20.21
N ASN A 45 -15.71 -17.40 -20.16
CA ASN A 45 -15.85 -18.64 -19.39
C ASN A 45 -15.51 -19.81 -20.33
N PHE A 46 -14.46 -20.56 -20.04
CA PHE A 46 -14.09 -21.73 -20.85
C PHE A 46 -14.96 -22.95 -20.52
N ASN A 47 -15.34 -23.07 -19.26
CA ASN A 47 -16.27 -24.07 -18.73
C ASN A 47 -16.90 -23.53 -17.42
N SER A 48 -17.66 -24.37 -16.71
CA SER A 48 -18.25 -24.02 -15.41
C SER A 48 -17.22 -23.69 -14.32
N ASN A 49 -15.96 -24.08 -14.52
CA ASN A 49 -14.94 -24.10 -13.48
C ASN A 49 -13.79 -23.14 -13.77
N SER A 50 -13.68 -22.61 -14.98
CA SER A 50 -12.55 -21.79 -15.38
C SER A 50 -13.00 -20.61 -16.23
N ARG A 51 -12.42 -19.46 -15.90
CA ARG A 51 -12.69 -18.20 -16.60
C ARG A 51 -11.43 -17.37 -16.68
N MET A 52 -11.36 -16.57 -17.73
CA MET A 52 -10.36 -15.52 -17.88
C MET A 52 -11.07 -14.19 -18.03
N TYR A 53 -10.56 -13.15 -17.41
CA TYR A 53 -11.07 -11.80 -17.63
C TYR A 53 -9.95 -10.82 -17.91
N LEU A 54 -10.28 -9.82 -18.71
CA LEU A 54 -9.53 -8.61 -18.90
C LEU A 54 -10.36 -7.45 -18.34
N ARG A 55 -9.76 -6.64 -17.49
CA ARG A 55 -10.38 -5.45 -16.91
C ARG A 55 -9.52 -4.24 -17.18
N TYR A 56 -10.17 -3.17 -17.61
CA TYR A 56 -9.64 -1.82 -17.67
C TYR A 56 -10.43 -0.92 -16.71
N SER A 57 -9.73 -0.09 -15.95
CA SER A 57 -10.38 0.91 -15.11
C SER A 57 -9.51 2.14 -14.94
N GLU A 58 -10.15 3.30 -14.96
CA GLU A 58 -9.51 4.57 -14.61
C GLU A 58 -10.00 5.09 -13.26
N ALA A 59 -9.18 5.90 -12.60
CA ALA A 59 -9.55 6.62 -11.40
C ALA A 59 -8.87 7.99 -11.35
N TYR A 60 -9.55 9.00 -10.82
CA TYR A 60 -8.96 10.28 -10.48
C TYR A 60 -8.84 10.42 -8.96
N ARG A 61 -7.68 10.88 -8.50
CA ARG A 61 -7.52 11.36 -7.12
C ARG A 61 -7.27 12.85 -7.13
N MET A 62 -8.20 13.60 -6.58
CA MET A 62 -8.04 15.05 -6.41
C MET A 62 -6.97 15.33 -5.35
N PRO A 63 -6.20 16.43 -5.48
CA PRO A 63 -5.31 16.88 -4.43
C PRO A 63 -6.08 17.07 -3.12
N SER A 64 -5.55 16.53 -2.03
CA SER A 64 -6.13 16.67 -0.71
C SER A 64 -5.88 18.07 -0.14
N MET A 65 -6.62 18.42 0.93
CA MET A 65 -6.34 19.64 1.69
C MET A 65 -4.90 19.66 2.23
N PHE A 66 -4.36 18.50 2.64
CA PHE A 66 -2.98 18.40 3.13
C PHE A 66 -1.95 18.74 2.04
N GLU A 67 -2.20 18.32 0.79
CA GLU A 67 -1.30 18.59 -0.34
C GLU A 67 -1.47 20.02 -0.89
N SER A 68 -2.64 20.62 -0.66
CA SER A 68 -3.03 21.92 -1.24
C SER A 68 -3.02 23.10 -0.26
N THR A 69 -2.57 22.89 0.99
CA THR A 69 -2.49 23.93 2.01
C THR A 69 -1.16 23.92 2.75
N LEU A 70 -0.89 24.99 3.51
CA LEU A 70 0.28 25.08 4.37
C LEU A 70 0.03 24.34 5.68
N GLY A 71 0.98 23.52 6.11
CA GLY A 71 0.91 22.78 7.36
C GLY A 71 2.28 22.32 7.85
N PHE A 72 2.31 21.66 9.01
CA PHE A 72 3.56 21.23 9.66
C PHE A 72 4.46 20.33 8.76
N SER A 73 3.88 19.57 7.83
CA SER A 73 4.61 18.68 6.92
C SER A 73 4.27 18.93 5.43
N GLY A 74 3.85 20.16 5.11
CA GLY A 74 3.44 20.54 3.76
C GLY A 74 3.64 22.03 3.50
N THR A 75 4.32 22.37 2.41
CA THR A 75 4.38 23.73 1.89
C THR A 75 3.79 23.80 0.48
N LEU A 76 3.36 24.99 0.10
CA LEU A 76 2.87 25.26 -1.26
C LEU A 76 4.07 25.37 -2.19
N SER A 77 4.06 24.60 -3.27
CA SER A 77 5.09 24.69 -4.33
C SER A 77 4.96 25.94 -5.19
N GLY A 78 3.85 26.67 -5.07
CA GLY A 78 3.50 27.80 -5.94
C GLY A 78 2.83 27.38 -7.25
N TYR A 79 2.71 26.07 -7.51
CA TYR A 79 2.00 25.52 -8.67
C TYR A 79 0.67 24.91 -8.24
N LYS A 80 -0.33 24.99 -9.12
CA LYS A 80 -1.59 24.26 -8.93
C LYS A 80 -1.31 22.77 -9.16
N LEU A 81 -1.58 21.94 -8.16
CA LEU A 81 -1.52 20.49 -8.31
C LEU A 81 -2.63 20.00 -9.25
N GLU A 82 -2.27 19.14 -10.18
CA GLU A 82 -3.21 18.44 -11.03
C GLU A 82 -3.72 17.17 -10.32
N PRO A 83 -4.97 16.74 -10.58
CA PRO A 83 -5.45 15.44 -10.11
C PRO A 83 -4.59 14.29 -10.66
N GLU A 84 -4.31 13.32 -9.81
CA GLU A 84 -3.67 12.08 -10.24
C GLU A 84 -4.65 11.28 -11.09
N HIS A 85 -4.17 10.74 -12.22
CA HIS A 85 -4.98 9.94 -13.13
C HIS A 85 -4.41 8.53 -13.23
N ALA A 86 -5.06 7.58 -12.58
CA ALA A 86 -4.69 6.17 -12.61
C ALA A 86 -5.39 5.45 -13.77
N SER A 87 -4.63 4.68 -14.54
CA SER A 87 -5.11 3.74 -15.55
C SER A 87 -4.62 2.34 -15.20
N ASN A 88 -5.56 1.42 -14.98
CA ASN A 88 -5.28 0.09 -14.46
C ASN A 88 -5.76 -0.97 -15.44
N TYR A 89 -4.90 -1.94 -15.72
CA TYR A 89 -5.18 -3.12 -16.53
C TYR A 89 -4.94 -4.37 -15.67
N GLU A 90 -5.92 -5.26 -15.66
CA GLU A 90 -5.81 -6.56 -14.98
C GLU A 90 -6.24 -7.67 -15.93
N LEU A 91 -5.36 -8.63 -16.16
CA LEU A 91 -5.64 -9.86 -16.88
C LEU A 91 -5.53 -11.02 -15.91
N ALA A 92 -6.63 -11.73 -15.65
CA ALA A 92 -6.61 -12.82 -14.69
C ALA A 92 -7.25 -14.09 -15.21
N TYR A 93 -6.68 -15.21 -14.83
CA TYR A 93 -7.22 -16.55 -14.98
C TYR A 93 -7.65 -17.07 -13.62
N VAL A 94 -8.86 -17.61 -13.54
CA VAL A 94 -9.44 -18.20 -12.32
C VAL A 94 -9.89 -19.62 -12.64
N HIS A 95 -9.55 -20.56 -11.76
CA HIS A 95 -9.95 -21.96 -11.88
C HIS A 95 -10.44 -22.50 -10.53
N ASN A 96 -11.60 -23.13 -10.55
CA ASN A 96 -12.20 -23.87 -9.45
C ASN A 96 -11.92 -25.36 -9.62
N LEU A 97 -11.04 -25.87 -8.78
CA LEU A 97 -10.55 -27.25 -8.73
C LEU A 97 -11.41 -28.15 -7.83
N SER A 98 -12.55 -27.69 -7.31
CA SER A 98 -13.38 -28.45 -6.36
C SER A 98 -13.83 -29.82 -6.90
N GLU A 99 -14.00 -29.96 -8.22
CA GLU A 99 -14.31 -31.23 -8.88
C GLU A 99 -13.24 -32.31 -8.67
N PHE A 100 -11.98 -31.92 -8.52
CA PHE A 100 -10.87 -32.84 -8.29
C PHE A 100 -10.75 -33.28 -6.83
N PHE A 101 -11.40 -32.57 -5.90
CA PHE A 101 -11.30 -32.81 -4.47
C PHE A 101 -12.68 -33.11 -3.88
N LYS A 102 -12.99 -34.40 -3.71
CA LYS A 102 -14.21 -34.86 -3.04
C LYS A 102 -14.33 -34.18 -1.66
N ASN A 103 -15.52 -33.67 -1.34
CA ASN A 103 -15.84 -32.97 -0.10
C ASN A 103 -15.07 -31.65 0.14
N SER A 104 -14.59 -30.99 -0.91
CA SER A 104 -14.07 -29.62 -0.80
C SER A 104 -15.21 -28.60 -0.75
N SER A 105 -15.14 -27.64 0.18
CA SER A 105 -16.01 -26.45 0.23
C SER A 105 -15.62 -25.45 -0.85
N TYR A 106 -14.31 -25.27 -1.05
CA TYR A 106 -13.73 -24.48 -2.13
C TYR A 106 -12.31 -24.97 -2.40
N ALA A 107 -11.88 -24.87 -3.65
CA ALA A 107 -10.54 -25.17 -4.11
C ALA A 107 -10.24 -24.27 -5.31
N ASP A 108 -9.96 -23.00 -5.08
CA ASP A 108 -9.84 -22.01 -6.14
C ASP A 108 -8.40 -21.54 -6.29
N ILE A 109 -7.98 -21.28 -7.52
CA ILE A 109 -6.74 -20.59 -7.87
C ILE A 109 -7.05 -19.41 -8.79
N LYS A 110 -6.43 -18.26 -8.52
CA LYS A 110 -6.45 -17.06 -9.34
C LYS A 110 -5.01 -16.63 -9.61
N LEU A 111 -4.66 -16.48 -10.88
CA LEU A 111 -3.43 -15.84 -11.31
C LEU A 111 -3.79 -14.57 -12.07
N ALA A 112 -3.30 -13.42 -11.62
CA ALA A 112 -3.54 -12.13 -12.25
C ALA A 112 -2.23 -11.46 -12.63
N TYR A 113 -2.19 -10.89 -13.83
CA TYR A 113 -1.22 -9.90 -14.25
C TYR A 113 -1.84 -8.52 -14.09
N TYR A 114 -1.13 -7.61 -13.44
CA TYR A 114 -1.57 -6.23 -13.26
C TYR A 114 -0.56 -5.26 -13.86
N TYR A 115 -1.09 -4.19 -14.45
CA TYR A 115 -0.34 -3.03 -14.89
C TYR A 115 -1.12 -1.78 -14.48
N ASN A 116 -0.55 -1.00 -13.58
CA ASN A 116 -1.14 0.24 -13.08
C ASN A 116 -0.21 1.40 -13.42
N LYS A 117 -0.75 2.45 -14.03
CA LYS A 117 -0.02 3.68 -14.32
C LYS A 117 -0.82 4.88 -13.81
N THR A 118 -0.24 5.59 -12.86
CA THR A 118 -0.76 6.86 -12.36
C THR A 118 0.02 7.99 -13.01
N LYS A 119 -0.64 8.81 -13.82
CA LYS A 119 -0.10 10.08 -14.31
C LYS A 119 -0.31 11.18 -13.29
N ASN A 120 0.55 12.19 -13.33
CA ASN A 120 0.51 13.33 -12.42
C ASN A 120 0.51 12.88 -10.95
N ALA A 121 1.25 11.82 -10.60
CA ALA A 121 1.27 11.34 -9.23
C ALA A 121 1.83 12.44 -8.32
N ILE A 122 1.18 12.71 -7.20
CA ILE A 122 1.57 13.76 -6.28
C ILE A 122 2.70 13.22 -5.39
N GLU A 123 3.81 13.93 -5.43
CA GLU A 123 5.06 13.66 -4.73
C GLU A 123 5.35 14.83 -3.78
N ARG A 124 6.15 14.60 -2.74
CA ARG A 124 6.63 15.68 -1.86
C ARG A 124 8.15 15.75 -1.86
N SER A 125 8.69 16.93 -2.13
CA SER A 125 10.12 17.19 -2.08
C SER A 125 10.67 17.20 -0.63
N PRO A 126 12.01 17.19 -0.45
CA PRO A 126 12.65 17.40 0.84
C PRO A 126 12.30 18.74 1.50
N THR A 127 11.97 19.77 0.72
CA THR A 127 11.53 21.09 1.21
C THR A 127 10.05 21.13 1.59
N LEU A 128 9.41 19.95 1.69
CA LEU A 128 8.00 19.75 2.02
C LEU A 128 7.03 20.23 0.93
N ALA A 129 7.53 20.58 -0.27
CA ALA A 129 6.71 21.13 -1.34
C ALA A 129 6.08 19.99 -2.15
N PHE A 130 4.77 20.07 -2.39
CA PHE A 130 4.06 19.10 -3.23
C PHE A 130 4.14 19.46 -4.71
N SER A 131 4.36 18.46 -5.54
CA SER A 131 4.37 18.59 -7.00
C SER A 131 3.85 17.32 -7.66
N ASN A 132 3.41 17.42 -8.90
CA ASN A 132 3.10 16.25 -9.71
C ASN A 132 4.38 15.73 -10.39
N VAL A 133 4.62 14.42 -10.32
CA VAL A 133 5.59 13.72 -11.19
C VAL A 133 4.87 13.18 -12.43
N ASP A 134 5.59 13.05 -13.55
CA ASP A 134 4.98 12.63 -14.83
C ASP A 134 4.21 11.31 -14.71
N SER A 135 4.80 10.29 -14.07
CA SER A 135 4.07 9.05 -13.77
C SER A 135 4.71 8.14 -12.73
N LEU A 136 3.85 7.40 -12.02
CA LEU A 136 4.17 6.21 -11.24
C LEU A 136 3.59 4.97 -11.94
N THR A 137 4.42 3.96 -12.22
CA THR A 137 4.00 2.71 -12.86
C THR A 137 4.35 1.50 -12.01
N THR A 138 3.36 0.66 -11.71
CA THR A 138 3.55 -0.63 -11.03
C THR A 138 3.04 -1.77 -11.90
N GLU A 139 3.80 -2.87 -11.95
CA GLU A 139 3.48 -4.02 -12.79
C GLU A 139 3.95 -5.31 -12.13
N GLY A 140 3.14 -6.37 -12.20
CA GLY A 140 3.50 -7.64 -11.60
C GLY A 140 2.47 -8.75 -11.81
N LEU A 141 2.72 -9.85 -11.12
CA LEU A 141 1.83 -11.00 -11.03
C LEU A 141 1.33 -11.18 -9.59
N GLU A 142 0.09 -11.59 -9.46
CA GLU A 142 -0.53 -11.98 -8.20
C GLU A 142 -1.12 -13.38 -8.32
N LEU A 143 -0.71 -14.25 -7.40
CA LEU A 143 -1.28 -15.56 -7.20
C LEU A 143 -2.12 -15.53 -5.93
N GLN A 144 -3.35 -16.04 -6.00
CA GLN A 144 -4.20 -16.31 -4.85
C GLN A 144 -4.74 -17.71 -4.99
N SER A 145 -4.68 -18.49 -3.93
CA SER A 145 -5.23 -19.84 -3.90
C SER A 145 -5.79 -20.15 -2.53
N ARG A 146 -6.91 -20.87 -2.52
CA ARG A 146 -7.57 -21.29 -1.29
C ARG A 146 -8.10 -22.70 -1.44
N PHE A 147 -8.05 -23.46 -0.36
CA PHE A 147 -8.57 -24.81 -0.28
C PHE A 147 -9.18 -25.04 1.10
N ASP A 148 -10.35 -25.66 1.16
CA ASP A 148 -10.95 -26.13 2.42
C ASP A 148 -11.80 -27.37 2.14
N ASN A 149 -11.61 -28.44 2.91
CA ASN A 149 -12.44 -29.66 2.86
C ASN A 149 -13.14 -29.98 4.18
N GLY A 150 -13.34 -28.97 5.02
CA GLY A 150 -13.86 -29.05 6.38
C GLY A 150 -12.78 -29.41 7.40
N ARG A 151 -11.96 -30.43 7.13
CA ARG A 151 -10.92 -30.92 8.04
C ARG A 151 -9.58 -30.20 7.88
N PHE A 152 -9.20 -29.87 6.65
CA PHE A 152 -7.95 -29.19 6.32
C PHE A 152 -8.28 -27.97 5.47
N PHE A 153 -7.59 -26.87 5.75
CA PHE A 153 -7.67 -25.67 4.96
C PHE A 153 -6.30 -25.06 4.74
N THR A 154 -6.15 -24.42 3.59
CA THR A 154 -4.95 -23.64 3.27
C THR A 154 -5.32 -22.44 2.41
N ASP A 155 -4.55 -21.37 2.59
CA ASP A 155 -4.58 -20.18 1.76
C ASP A 155 -3.14 -19.84 1.39
N LEU A 156 -2.86 -19.65 0.12
CA LEU A 156 -1.56 -19.20 -0.38
C LEU A 156 -1.79 -17.99 -1.29
N SER A 157 -1.20 -16.87 -0.91
CA SER A 157 -1.13 -15.66 -1.73
C SER A 157 0.32 -15.28 -1.98
N ALA A 158 0.63 -14.86 -3.20
CA ALA A 158 1.95 -14.36 -3.55
C ALA A 158 1.84 -13.19 -4.52
N ASN A 159 2.66 -12.15 -4.32
CA ASN A 159 2.82 -11.05 -5.26
C ASN A 159 4.26 -11.05 -5.76
N TYR A 160 4.44 -10.95 -7.08
CA TYR A 160 5.73 -10.75 -7.70
C TYR A 160 5.71 -9.52 -8.61
N ARG A 161 6.35 -8.46 -8.12
CA ARG A 161 6.38 -7.15 -8.75
C ARG A 161 7.59 -7.03 -9.68
N PHE A 162 7.34 -6.89 -10.98
CA PHE A 162 8.38 -6.69 -11.99
C PHE A 162 8.87 -5.25 -12.05
N LYS A 163 7.94 -4.29 -11.93
CA LYS A 163 8.18 -2.87 -12.13
C LYS A 163 7.55 -2.07 -11.00
N ASN A 164 8.33 -1.12 -10.50
CA ASN A 164 7.87 0.00 -9.69
C ASN A 164 8.72 1.18 -10.09
N LYS A 165 8.21 2.03 -10.98
CA LYS A 165 8.99 3.10 -11.61
C LYS A 165 8.31 4.44 -11.45
N VAL A 166 9.08 5.43 -11.05
CA VAL A 166 8.68 6.83 -11.05
C VAL A 166 9.45 7.52 -12.16
N CYS A 167 8.72 8.16 -13.06
CA CYS A 167 9.30 8.96 -14.14
C CYS A 167 8.96 10.42 -13.91
N ASP A 168 9.97 11.27 -13.99
CA ASP A 168 9.84 12.72 -13.96
C ASP A 168 11.10 13.39 -14.52
N GLU A 169 10.95 14.19 -15.57
CA GLU A 169 12.10 14.90 -16.17
C GLU A 169 12.64 16.01 -15.27
N ASN A 170 11.75 16.76 -14.60
CA ASN A 170 12.12 17.88 -13.75
C ASN A 170 12.92 17.41 -12.52
N SER A 171 12.47 16.36 -11.84
CA SER A 171 13.17 15.76 -10.70
C SER A 171 14.55 15.24 -11.11
N ALA A 172 14.65 14.58 -12.25
CA ALA A 172 15.94 14.11 -12.78
C ALA A 172 16.89 15.28 -13.08
N MET A 173 16.40 16.34 -13.70
CA MET A 173 17.20 17.53 -14.02
C MET A 173 17.67 18.26 -12.76
N ILE A 174 16.77 18.55 -11.82
CA ILE A 174 17.11 19.25 -10.56
C ILE A 174 18.13 18.43 -9.77
N LEU A 175 17.92 17.13 -9.66
CA LEU A 175 18.85 16.26 -8.93
C LEU A 175 20.21 16.17 -9.63
N GLY A 176 20.22 16.00 -10.96
CA GLY A 176 21.45 15.93 -11.74
C GLY A 176 22.24 17.24 -11.75
N ALA A 177 21.57 18.39 -11.87
CA ALA A 177 22.20 19.71 -11.83
C ALA A 177 22.84 19.99 -10.45
N ASN A 178 22.12 19.69 -9.37
CA ASN A 178 22.62 19.88 -8.00
C ASN A 178 23.82 18.98 -7.67
N LYS A 179 23.98 17.86 -8.38
CA LYS A 179 24.96 16.82 -8.03
C LYS A 179 26.00 16.53 -9.12
N GLN A 180 25.97 17.26 -10.24
CA GLN A 180 26.92 17.15 -11.35
C GLN A 180 27.03 15.74 -11.96
N PHE A 181 25.95 14.98 -12.00
CA PHE A 181 25.87 13.69 -12.70
C PHE A 181 24.53 13.50 -13.42
N SER A 182 24.51 12.62 -14.43
CA SER A 182 23.28 12.34 -15.19
C SER A 182 22.35 11.41 -14.42
N VAL A 183 21.11 11.83 -14.21
CA VAL A 183 20.05 11.05 -13.57
C VAL A 183 19.07 10.58 -14.66
N ASN A 184 18.68 9.31 -14.63
CA ASN A 184 17.65 8.81 -15.54
C ASN A 184 16.30 9.46 -15.22
N ARG A 185 15.58 9.91 -16.25
CA ARG A 185 14.20 10.43 -16.12
C ARG A 185 13.24 9.44 -15.47
N CYS A 186 13.53 8.15 -15.51
CA CYS A 186 12.76 7.10 -14.85
C CYS A 186 13.65 6.32 -13.89
N VAL A 187 13.32 6.35 -12.61
CA VAL A 187 14.03 5.65 -11.54
C VAL A 187 13.15 4.57 -10.93
N ASP A 188 13.77 3.52 -10.40
CA ASP A 188 13.04 2.49 -9.67
C ASP A 188 12.65 3.01 -8.28
N ASP A 189 11.44 2.68 -7.86
CA ASP A 189 10.90 2.93 -6.52
C ASP A 189 10.68 4.40 -6.11
N GLY A 190 11.33 5.38 -6.75
CA GLY A 190 11.09 6.82 -6.54
C GLY A 190 12.36 7.65 -6.56
N PHE A 191 12.21 8.97 -6.68
CA PHE A 191 13.34 9.89 -6.55
C PHE A 191 13.72 10.05 -5.07
N VAL A 192 15.03 10.14 -4.79
CA VAL A 192 15.53 10.29 -3.42
C VAL A 192 15.07 11.61 -2.81
N GLY A 193 14.75 11.58 -1.51
CA GLY A 193 14.16 12.72 -0.83
C GLY A 193 12.66 12.95 -1.13
N GLY A 194 12.09 12.18 -2.07
CA GLY A 194 10.64 12.11 -2.33
C GLY A 194 9.89 11.22 -1.33
N TYR A 195 8.56 11.26 -1.33
CA TYR A 195 7.70 10.31 -0.62
C TYR A 195 7.69 8.93 -1.26
N LEU A 196 7.61 8.87 -2.60
CA LEU A 196 7.38 7.63 -3.32
C LEU A 196 8.49 6.60 -3.06
N VAL A 197 9.74 7.04 -2.90
CA VAL A 197 10.88 6.17 -2.58
C VAL A 197 10.75 5.45 -1.23
N SER A 198 9.97 6.01 -0.29
CA SER A 198 9.68 5.39 1.01
C SER A 198 8.41 4.53 1.01
N MET A 199 7.68 4.50 -0.11
CA MET A 199 6.43 3.73 -0.29
C MET A 199 6.63 2.54 -1.23
N ALA A 200 7.88 2.10 -1.38
CA ALA A 200 8.23 1.04 -2.30
C ALA A 200 7.73 -0.33 -1.84
N ILE A 201 6.85 -0.94 -2.63
CA ILE A 201 6.28 -2.26 -2.34
C ILE A 201 7.38 -3.33 -2.43
N PRO A 202 7.43 -4.35 -1.56
CA PRO A 202 8.37 -5.46 -1.73
C PRO A 202 8.35 -6.07 -3.14
N LYS A 203 9.52 -6.41 -3.68
CA LYS A 203 9.61 -7.05 -5.01
C LYS A 203 8.85 -8.38 -5.05
N TYR A 204 8.86 -9.10 -3.93
CA TYR A 204 8.19 -10.38 -3.78
C TYR A 204 7.67 -10.51 -2.35
N SER A 205 6.42 -10.94 -2.21
CA SER A 205 5.79 -11.28 -0.94
C SER A 205 4.98 -12.57 -1.06
N VAL A 206 4.95 -13.36 0.00
CA VAL A 206 4.20 -14.62 0.07
C VAL A 206 3.53 -14.72 1.43
N ASN A 207 2.26 -15.07 1.47
CA ASN A 207 1.57 -15.43 2.69
C ASN A 207 0.98 -16.82 2.52
N LEU A 208 1.21 -17.67 3.51
CA LEU A 208 0.73 -19.03 3.57
C LEU A 208 0.00 -19.23 4.88
N THR A 209 -1.25 -19.68 4.82
CA THR A 209 -1.98 -20.21 5.96
C THR A 209 -2.17 -21.71 5.76
N LEU A 210 -1.89 -22.47 6.81
CA LEU A 210 -2.16 -23.91 6.89
C LEU A 210 -2.92 -24.17 8.16
N GLY A 211 -3.99 -24.95 8.10
CA GLY A 211 -4.72 -25.30 9.32
C GLY A 211 -5.59 -26.52 9.18
N GLY A 212 -6.06 -27.00 10.32
CA GLY A 212 -6.91 -28.18 10.41
C GLY A 212 -7.92 -28.07 11.54
N ARG A 213 -9.06 -28.73 11.33
CA ARG A 213 -10.18 -28.81 12.27
C ARG A 213 -10.38 -30.27 12.71
N PHE A 214 -10.51 -30.46 14.01
CA PHE A 214 -10.60 -31.76 14.68
C PHE A 214 -11.77 -31.77 15.68
N PHE A 215 -12.14 -32.96 16.15
CA PHE A 215 -13.21 -33.17 17.14
C PHE A 215 -14.53 -32.47 16.75
N ASP A 216 -15.05 -32.76 15.56
CA ASP A 216 -16.26 -32.13 15.01
C ASP A 216 -16.15 -30.59 14.99
N GLN A 217 -15.00 -30.09 14.55
CA GLN A 217 -14.66 -28.66 14.46
C GLN A 217 -14.61 -27.94 15.82
N LYS A 218 -14.50 -28.67 16.94
CA LYS A 218 -14.26 -28.07 18.26
C LYS A 218 -12.83 -27.61 18.46
N LEU A 219 -11.86 -28.24 17.80
CA LEU A 219 -10.47 -27.82 17.84
C LEU A 219 -10.02 -27.40 16.45
N GLU A 220 -9.55 -26.17 16.32
CA GLU A 220 -8.90 -25.67 15.12
C GLU A 220 -7.47 -25.28 15.47
N LEU A 221 -6.53 -25.75 14.66
CA LEU A 221 -5.11 -25.45 14.77
C LEU A 221 -4.69 -24.82 13.46
N GLY A 222 -3.91 -23.74 13.51
CA GLY A 222 -3.41 -23.13 12.29
C GLY A 222 -2.08 -22.44 12.48
N THR A 223 -1.36 -22.32 11.37
CA THR A 223 -0.09 -21.65 11.24
C THR A 223 -0.18 -20.66 10.09
N ARG A 224 0.39 -19.47 10.26
CA ARG A 224 0.52 -18.46 9.22
C ARG A 224 2.00 -18.14 9.04
N ALA A 225 2.47 -18.16 7.80
CA ALA A 225 3.82 -17.79 7.44
C ALA A 225 3.77 -16.66 6.42
N SER A 226 4.49 -15.57 6.69
CA SER A 226 4.60 -14.42 5.78
C SER A 226 6.07 -14.22 5.42
N TYR A 227 6.38 -14.12 4.13
CA TYR A 227 7.72 -13.85 3.63
C TYR A 227 7.74 -12.56 2.84
N TYR A 228 8.71 -11.70 3.11
CA TYR A 228 8.98 -10.50 2.33
C TYR A 228 10.42 -10.50 1.86
N ARG A 229 10.64 -10.21 0.56
CA ARG A 229 11.98 -10.05 0.01
C ARG A 229 12.61 -8.76 0.50
N LYS A 230 13.93 -8.80 0.73
CA LYS A 230 14.74 -7.61 1.04
C LYS A 230 14.44 -6.46 0.07
N TYR A 231 14.36 -5.26 0.62
CA TYR A 231 14.33 -4.03 -0.15
C TYR A 231 15.71 -3.40 -0.08
N GLU A 232 16.39 -3.40 -1.23
CA GLU A 232 17.73 -2.81 -1.36
C GLU A 232 17.63 -1.29 -1.36
N ASN A 233 18.62 -0.61 -0.81
CA ASN A 233 18.65 0.85 -0.76
C ASN A 233 18.50 1.42 -2.20
N PRO A 234 17.45 2.20 -2.50
CA PRO A 234 17.24 2.77 -3.83
C PRO A 234 18.33 3.77 -4.22
N GLU A 235 19.10 4.32 -3.27
CA GLU A 235 20.26 5.19 -3.54
C GLU A 235 21.35 4.45 -4.32
N THR A 236 21.71 3.25 -3.88
CA THR A 236 22.75 2.46 -4.54
C THR A 236 22.31 1.96 -5.91
N LYS A 237 21.02 1.63 -6.03
CA LYS A 237 20.43 1.07 -7.25
C LYS A 237 20.25 2.08 -8.38
N ASN A 238 19.80 3.29 -8.08
CA ASN A 238 19.43 4.28 -9.10
C ASN A 238 20.54 5.30 -9.39
N TYR A 239 21.53 5.47 -8.50
CA TYR A 239 22.50 6.57 -8.58
C TYR A 239 23.96 6.10 -8.44
N ASN A 240 24.28 4.92 -8.97
CA ASN A 240 25.65 4.38 -9.04
C ASN A 240 26.41 4.36 -7.70
N GLY A 241 25.71 4.08 -6.59
CA GLY A 241 26.33 4.01 -5.26
C GLY A 241 26.59 5.36 -4.58
N ILE A 242 26.09 6.47 -5.14
CA ILE A 242 26.17 7.78 -4.48
C ILE A 242 25.12 7.83 -3.38
N GLU A 243 25.55 7.78 -2.12
CA GLU A 243 24.68 7.98 -0.97
C GLU A 243 24.23 9.44 -0.88
N MET A 244 22.92 9.64 -0.72
CA MET A 244 22.30 10.96 -0.71
C MET A 244 21.44 11.12 0.53
N SER A 245 22.07 11.62 1.59
CA SER A 245 21.37 11.90 2.84
C SER A 245 20.48 13.14 2.72
N TYR A 246 19.20 12.99 3.02
CA TYR A 246 18.24 14.07 3.18
C TYR A 246 17.78 14.13 4.64
N TYR A 247 17.42 15.33 5.11
CA TYR A 247 16.81 15.51 6.44
C TYR A 247 15.43 14.84 6.55
N ALA A 248 14.74 14.66 5.41
CA ALA A 248 13.42 14.06 5.34
C ALA A 248 13.36 13.01 4.22
N ASN A 249 12.53 11.99 4.42
CA ASN A 249 12.20 10.96 3.43
C ASN A 249 13.37 10.05 3.01
N THR A 250 14.35 9.86 3.90
CA THR A 250 15.38 8.84 3.72
C THR A 250 14.73 7.45 3.61
N PRO A 251 15.00 6.69 2.55
CA PRO A 251 14.38 5.38 2.35
C PRO A 251 14.87 4.40 3.42
N LEU A 252 13.95 3.69 4.07
CA LEU A 252 14.29 2.59 4.97
C LEU A 252 14.47 1.32 4.14
N ALA A 253 15.66 0.74 4.20
CA ALA A 253 15.92 -0.60 3.66
C ALA A 253 15.58 -1.66 4.71
N TRP A 254 15.11 -2.82 4.27
CA TRP A 254 14.84 -3.97 5.14
C TRP A 254 15.38 -5.27 4.55
N ASN A 255 15.77 -6.18 5.43
CA ASN A 255 16.24 -7.52 5.04
C ASN A 255 15.08 -8.42 4.61
N SER A 256 15.42 -9.58 4.05
CA SER A 256 14.39 -10.59 3.80
C SER A 256 13.97 -11.15 5.15
N MET A 257 12.67 -11.28 5.37
CA MET A 257 12.11 -11.68 6.65
C MET A 257 11.05 -12.76 6.44
N THR A 258 11.02 -13.73 7.37
CA THR A 258 9.99 -14.78 7.43
C THR A 258 9.36 -14.72 8.81
N ILE A 259 8.09 -14.36 8.85
CA ILE A 259 7.32 -14.24 10.09
C ILE A 259 6.43 -15.46 10.22
N LEU A 260 6.54 -16.16 11.34
CA LEU A 260 5.78 -17.37 11.63
C LEU A 260 4.87 -17.17 12.83
N ASP A 261 3.57 -17.29 12.63
CA ASP A 261 2.55 -17.25 13.67
C ASP A 261 1.83 -18.59 13.75
N ALA A 262 1.32 -18.95 14.93
CA ALA A 262 0.42 -20.08 15.08
C ALA A 262 -0.69 -19.78 16.08
N TYR A 263 -1.81 -20.49 15.94
CA TYR A 263 -2.94 -20.36 16.83
C TYR A 263 -3.62 -21.71 17.09
N ILE A 264 -4.30 -21.75 18.23
CA ILE A 264 -5.14 -22.85 18.70
C ILE A 264 -6.47 -22.25 19.12
N ASN A 265 -7.55 -22.71 18.50
CA ASN A 265 -8.92 -22.37 18.82
C ASN A 265 -9.63 -23.61 19.35
N TYR A 266 -10.11 -23.58 20.59
CA TYR A 266 -10.82 -24.68 21.21
C TYR A 266 -12.19 -24.26 21.75
N ARG A 267 -13.24 -24.85 21.19
CA ARG A 267 -14.63 -24.68 21.60
C ARG A 267 -15.02 -25.79 22.57
N LEU A 268 -15.06 -25.45 23.87
CA LEU A 268 -15.46 -26.39 24.93
C LEU A 268 -16.96 -26.71 24.85
N LYS A 269 -17.79 -25.68 24.70
CA LYS A 269 -19.24 -25.71 24.53
C LYS A 269 -19.65 -24.66 23.49
N GLN A 270 -20.91 -24.62 23.06
CA GLN A 270 -21.37 -23.65 22.04
C GLN A 270 -21.19 -22.18 22.47
N ASP A 271 -21.14 -21.93 23.79
CA ASP A 271 -21.01 -20.62 24.42
C ASP A 271 -19.56 -20.21 24.74
N THR A 272 -18.61 -21.15 24.76
CA THR A 272 -17.27 -20.93 25.34
C THR A 272 -16.15 -21.29 24.36
N LEU A 273 -15.34 -20.28 24.02
CA LEU A 273 -14.18 -20.39 23.13
C LEU A 273 -12.89 -20.00 23.86
N PHE A 274 -11.88 -20.85 23.76
CA PHE A 274 -10.50 -20.58 24.15
C PHE A 274 -9.67 -20.37 22.90
N GLU A 275 -8.89 -19.28 22.87
CA GLU A 275 -7.96 -18.96 21.79
C GLU A 275 -6.56 -18.76 22.39
N LEU A 276 -5.57 -19.46 21.87
CA LEU A 276 -4.16 -19.22 22.15
C LEU A 276 -3.47 -18.85 20.84
N VAL A 277 -2.89 -17.66 20.78
CA VAL A 277 -2.13 -17.15 19.62
C VAL A 277 -0.69 -16.93 20.03
N GLY A 278 0.25 -17.45 19.24
CA GLY A 278 1.66 -17.10 19.28
C GLY A 278 2.05 -16.37 18.01
N THR A 279 2.52 -15.14 18.13
CA THR A 279 3.00 -14.32 17.00
C THR A 279 4.52 -14.23 16.99
N ASN A 280 5.12 -14.13 15.80
CA ASN A 280 6.56 -14.07 15.60
C ASN A 280 7.31 -15.18 16.37
N LEU A 281 6.91 -16.44 16.17
CA LEU A 281 7.41 -17.61 16.88
C LEU A 281 8.90 -17.88 16.68
N THR A 282 9.48 -17.36 15.61
CA THR A 282 10.93 -17.40 15.34
C THR A 282 11.69 -16.29 16.05
N ASP A 283 10.99 -15.32 16.65
CA ASP A 283 11.55 -14.12 17.28
C ASP A 283 12.43 -13.31 16.31
N GLU A 284 11.95 -13.16 15.08
CA GLU A 284 12.64 -12.40 14.04
C GLU A 284 12.68 -10.92 14.41
N PHE A 285 13.85 -10.30 14.32
CA PHE A 285 14.01 -8.85 14.46
C PHE A 285 13.88 -8.19 13.09
N TYR A 286 12.77 -7.49 12.85
CA TYR A 286 12.49 -6.86 11.57
C TYR A 286 11.77 -5.53 11.73
N ILE A 287 11.67 -4.81 10.60
CA ILE A 287 10.90 -3.59 10.44
C ILE A 287 9.82 -3.91 9.40
N ASP A 288 8.57 -3.53 9.67
CA ASP A 288 7.46 -3.79 8.74
C ASP A 288 7.76 -3.21 7.35
N PRO A 289 7.57 -3.97 6.26
CA PRO A 289 7.65 -3.41 4.92
C PRO A 289 6.72 -2.21 4.77
N LEU A 290 7.11 -1.23 3.96
CA LEU A 290 6.36 0.02 3.73
C LEU A 290 6.24 0.96 4.94
N THR A 291 6.87 0.66 6.07
CA THR A 291 6.91 1.62 7.17
C THR A 291 7.86 2.78 6.86
N ARG A 292 7.53 3.94 7.42
CA ARG A 292 8.39 5.13 7.41
C ARG A 292 9.08 5.37 8.76
N SER A 293 8.95 4.42 9.69
CA SER A 293 9.52 4.48 11.03
C SER A 293 10.57 3.39 11.21
N ALA A 294 11.72 3.74 11.78
CA ALA A 294 12.76 2.77 12.13
C ALA A 294 12.46 2.00 13.44
N ILE A 295 11.18 1.85 13.77
CA ILE A 295 10.72 1.08 14.93
C ILE A 295 10.62 -0.38 14.52
N ALA A 296 11.30 -1.23 15.30
CA ALA A 296 11.23 -2.68 15.11
C ALA A 296 9.82 -3.21 15.43
N ALA A 297 9.38 -4.20 14.66
CA ALA A 297 8.17 -4.94 14.94
C ALA A 297 8.29 -5.72 16.26
N PRO A 298 7.16 -6.02 16.94
CA PRO A 298 7.18 -6.82 18.16
C PRO A 298 7.85 -8.18 17.97
N GLY A 299 8.62 -8.59 18.98
CA GLY A 299 9.18 -9.94 19.08
C GLY A 299 8.12 -11.01 19.38
N ARG A 300 8.58 -12.18 19.78
CA ARG A 300 7.71 -13.31 20.12
C ARG A 300 6.72 -12.96 21.22
N THR A 301 5.43 -13.12 20.92
CA THR A 301 4.35 -12.80 21.86
C THR A 301 3.33 -13.93 21.92
N PHE A 302 2.84 -14.23 23.13
CA PHE A 302 1.75 -15.19 23.35
C PHE A 302 0.54 -14.48 23.97
N LYS A 303 -0.64 -14.75 23.42
CA LYS A 303 -1.91 -14.22 23.90
C LYS A 303 -2.89 -15.37 24.13
N LEU A 304 -3.40 -15.46 25.34
CA LEU A 304 -4.53 -16.33 25.68
C LEU A 304 -5.80 -15.49 25.78
N SER A 305 -6.91 -15.98 25.22
CA SER A 305 -8.20 -15.31 25.26
C SER A 305 -9.32 -16.32 25.52
N ILE A 306 -10.29 -15.90 26.32
CA ILE A 306 -11.48 -16.68 26.66
C ILE A 306 -12.69 -15.82 26.31
N THR A 307 -13.55 -16.33 25.45
CA THR A 307 -14.82 -15.67 25.08
C THR A 307 -15.98 -16.55 25.53
N HIS A 308 -16.90 -15.97 26.30
CA HIS A 308 -18.13 -16.63 26.72
C HIS A 308 -19.35 -15.80 26.27
N LYS A 309 -20.32 -16.43 25.60
CA LYS A 309 -21.58 -15.80 25.17
C LYS A 309 -22.74 -16.36 25.98
N PHE A 310 -23.51 -15.47 26.61
CA PHE A 310 -24.70 -15.78 27.41
C PHE A 310 -25.99 -15.41 26.67
#